data_AF-A0A2D0L6W4-F1
#
_entry.id   AF-A0A2D0L6W4-F1
#
_cell.length_a   1.000
_cell.length_b   1.000
_cell.length_c   1.000
_cell.angle_alpha   90.00
_cell.angle_beta   90.00
_cell.angle_gamma   90.00
#
_symmetry.space_group_name_H-M   'P 1'
#
loop_
_entity.id
_entity.type
_entity.pdbx_description
1 polymer ?
#
loop_
_entity_poly.entity_id
_entity_poly.type
_entity_poly.pdbx_seq_one_letter_code
_entity_poly.pdbx_strand_id
1 'polypeptide(L)'
;MRLIKVYSDSYWFEESSRKEQGKNRLTMACHGFGFIDGISQVKIDGQYKNPAQLALYIKAWVDISKLHDIRLVSCESANPHPNEKDLRITSDHRRYPPWATSFGSQLSLFLPDIWIKAYMGLIDSDCSDEYTWNFYTTYGHDATSTMLSKYFKLYKGSPDHYHSVVFLNGRFYKQHYRE
;
A
#
# COMPACT_ATOMS: atom_id res chain seq x y z
N MET A 1 -11.99 5.74 12.81
CA MET A 1 -11.32 5.86 11.51
C MET A 1 -11.14 7.34 11.21
N ARG A 2 -10.02 7.74 10.60
CA ARG A 2 -9.73 9.12 10.17
C ARG A 2 -9.41 9.11 8.67
N LEU A 3 -10.28 9.71 7.87
CA LEU A 3 -10.02 9.88 6.44
C LEU A 3 -8.91 10.93 6.22
N ILE A 4 -7.91 10.60 5.40
CA ILE A 4 -6.71 11.41 5.18
C ILE A 4 -6.82 12.19 3.88
N LYS A 5 -6.99 11.48 2.77
CA LYS A 5 -7.05 12.02 1.41
C LYS A 5 -7.93 11.13 0.53
N VAL A 6 -8.60 11.76 -0.42
CA VAL A 6 -9.38 11.10 -1.48
C VAL A 6 -9.06 11.81 -2.79
N TYR A 7 -8.77 11.02 -3.80
CA TYR A 7 -8.56 11.39 -5.19
C TYR A 7 -9.44 10.48 -6.05
N SER A 8 -9.55 10.77 -7.35
CA SER A 8 -10.34 9.94 -8.28
C SER A 8 -9.78 8.53 -8.49
N ASP A 9 -8.50 8.31 -8.20
CA ASP A 9 -7.77 7.05 -8.42
C ASP A 9 -7.10 6.49 -7.15
N SER A 10 -7.37 7.09 -5.98
CA SER A 10 -6.83 6.62 -4.71
C SER A 10 -7.52 7.23 -3.50
N TYR A 11 -7.48 6.53 -2.37
CA TYR A 11 -7.95 7.06 -1.09
C TYR A 11 -7.21 6.44 0.10
N TRP A 12 -7.19 7.18 1.21
CA TRP A 12 -6.29 6.96 2.33
C TRP A 12 -7.01 7.21 3.64
N PHE A 13 -6.92 6.28 4.59
CA PHE A 13 -7.51 6.43 5.90
C PHE A 13 -6.68 5.75 6.99
N GLU A 14 -6.73 6.30 8.21
CA GLU A 14 -6.17 5.67 9.40
C GLU A 14 -7.26 5.01 10.24
N GLU A 15 -6.93 3.86 10.80
CA GLU A 15 -7.72 3.17 11.81
C GLU A 15 -6.81 2.74 12.95
N SER A 16 -7.36 2.48 14.14
CA SER A 16 -6.56 1.95 15.23
C SER A 16 -5.97 0.58 14.86
N SER A 17 -4.69 0.38 15.17
CA SER A 17 -4.04 -0.91 14.96
C SER A 17 -4.68 -1.96 15.85
N ARG A 18 -5.01 -3.11 15.27
CA ARG A 18 -5.47 -4.28 16.03
C ARG A 18 -4.31 -5.08 16.63
N LYS A 19 -3.07 -4.74 16.27
CA LYS A 19 -1.85 -5.49 16.65
C LYS A 19 -1.08 -4.81 17.77
N GLU A 20 -1.20 -3.49 17.92
CA GLU A 20 -0.50 -2.72 18.95
C GLU A 20 -1.40 -1.60 19.49
N GLN A 21 -1.60 -1.61 20.80
CA GLN A 21 -2.46 -0.64 21.48
C GLN A 21 -1.86 0.77 21.39
N GLY A 22 -2.70 1.78 21.11
CA GLY A 22 -2.27 3.17 20.99
C GLY A 22 -1.57 3.52 19.68
N LYS A 23 -1.36 2.54 18.79
CA LYS A 23 -0.86 2.76 17.42
C LYS A 23 -1.99 2.70 16.40
N ASN A 24 -1.70 3.22 15.21
CA ASN A 24 -2.58 3.25 14.06
C ASN A 24 -2.12 2.28 12.97
N ARG A 25 -3.06 1.89 12.12
CA ARG A 25 -2.81 1.39 10.77
C ARG A 25 -3.23 2.46 9.77
N LEU A 26 -2.38 2.71 8.78
CA LEU A 26 -2.74 3.45 7.58
C LEU A 26 -3.16 2.46 6.50
N THR A 27 -4.32 2.66 5.89
CA THR A 27 -4.75 1.93 4.69
C THR A 27 -4.74 2.87 3.51
N MET A 28 -4.16 2.41 2.42
CA MET A 28 -3.99 3.16 1.18
C MET A 28 -4.51 2.30 0.04
N ALA A 29 -5.58 2.74 -0.61
CA ALA A 29 -6.10 2.12 -1.81
C ALA A 29 -5.69 2.96 -3.02
N CYS A 30 -5.03 2.32 -3.99
CA CYS A 30 -4.58 2.96 -5.21
C CYS A 30 -4.24 1.91 -6.27
N HIS A 31 -4.25 2.32 -7.53
CA HIS A 31 -3.81 1.44 -8.60
C HIS A 31 -2.30 1.15 -8.52
N GLY A 32 -1.96 -0.12 -8.65
CA GLY A 32 -0.59 -0.54 -8.97
C GLY A 32 -0.28 -0.17 -10.41
N PHE A 33 0.95 0.22 -10.66
CA PHE A 33 1.48 0.34 -12.00
C PHE A 33 2.73 -0.54 -12.09
N GLY A 34 3.11 -0.93 -13.30
CA GLY A 34 4.31 -1.70 -13.55
C GLY A 34 5.57 -0.92 -13.17
N PHE A 35 6.61 -1.04 -14.00
CA PHE A 35 7.92 -0.49 -13.68
C PHE A 35 8.23 0.69 -14.61
N ILE A 36 8.75 1.78 -14.02
CA ILE A 36 9.38 2.88 -14.75
C ILE A 36 10.85 2.86 -14.34
N ASP A 37 11.76 2.71 -15.31
CA ASP A 37 13.20 2.57 -15.08
C ASP A 37 13.56 1.48 -14.06
N GLY A 38 12.83 0.35 -14.10
CA GLY A 38 13.00 -0.78 -13.18
C GLY A 38 12.39 -0.58 -11.78
N ILE A 39 11.80 0.58 -11.49
CA ILE A 39 11.22 0.89 -10.19
C ILE A 39 9.70 0.79 -10.27
N SER A 40 9.10 -0.02 -9.39
CA SER A 40 7.65 -0.19 -9.32
C SER A 40 6.98 1.12 -8.91
N GLN A 41 5.78 1.37 -9.43
CA GLN A 41 5.04 2.60 -9.20
C GLN A 41 3.62 2.30 -8.71
N VAL A 42 3.04 3.26 -8.01
CA VAL A 42 1.59 3.33 -7.77
C VAL A 42 1.04 4.62 -8.36
N LYS A 43 -0.24 4.65 -8.72
CA LYS A 43 -0.90 5.85 -9.26
C LYS A 43 -1.71 6.55 -8.18
N ILE A 44 -1.42 7.83 -7.93
CA ILE A 44 -2.08 8.67 -6.94
C ILE A 44 -2.25 10.06 -7.54
N ASP A 45 -3.48 10.57 -7.54
CA ASP A 45 -3.83 11.90 -8.05
C ASP A 45 -3.37 12.10 -9.50
N GLY A 46 -3.58 11.07 -10.33
CA GLY A 46 -3.18 11.06 -11.73
C GLY A 46 -1.68 10.89 -11.97
N GLN A 47 -0.85 10.81 -10.92
CA GLN A 47 0.61 10.77 -11.02
C GLN A 47 1.18 9.42 -10.57
N TYR A 48 2.22 8.95 -11.27
CA TYR A 48 2.99 7.78 -10.84
C TYR A 48 3.96 8.15 -9.73
N LYS A 49 3.93 7.38 -8.64
CA LYS A 49 4.75 7.59 -7.45
C LYS A 49 5.56 6.34 -7.15
N ASN A 50 6.85 6.53 -6.98
CA ASN A 50 7.74 5.47 -6.53
C ASN A 50 7.67 5.34 -4.99
N PRO A 51 8.27 4.28 -4.41
CA PRO A 51 8.22 4.06 -2.96
C PRO A 51 8.80 5.20 -2.12
N ALA A 52 9.87 5.86 -2.58
CA ALA A 52 10.49 6.98 -1.88
C ALA A 52 9.57 8.21 -1.84
N GLN A 53 8.97 8.56 -2.97
CA GLN A 53 8.00 9.65 -3.08
C GLN A 53 6.76 9.38 -2.23
N LEU A 54 6.28 8.13 -2.22
CA LEU A 54 5.15 7.74 -1.40
C LEU A 54 5.45 7.86 0.10
N ALA A 55 6.65 7.45 0.52
CA ALA A 55 7.08 7.61 1.91
C ALA A 55 7.12 9.08 2.36
N LEU A 56 7.49 10.01 1.46
CA LEU A 56 7.43 11.45 1.76
C LEU A 56 5.99 11.93 1.99
N TYR A 57 5.02 11.46 1.20
CA TYR A 57 3.61 11.80 1.40
C TYR A 57 3.07 11.25 2.71
N ILE A 58 3.41 10.00 3.04
CA ILE A 58 3.06 9.37 4.32
C ILE A 58 3.61 10.21 5.48
N LYS A 59 4.90 10.55 5.45
CA LYS A 59 5.53 11.40 6.49
C LYS A 59 4.90 12.79 6.61
N ALA A 60 4.32 13.33 5.55
CA ALA A 60 3.67 14.62 5.54
C ALA A 60 2.22 14.58 6.07
N TRP A 61 1.51 13.45 5.97
CA TRP A 61 0.07 13.38 6.24
C TRP A 61 -0.31 12.61 7.50
N VAL A 62 0.60 11.78 8.02
CA VAL A 62 0.37 10.98 9.23
C VAL A 62 1.50 11.12 10.24
N ASP A 63 1.15 10.94 11.51
CA ASP A 63 2.13 10.89 12.59
C ASP A 63 2.82 9.52 12.60
N ILE A 64 4.00 9.48 12.00
CA ILE A 64 4.83 8.26 11.86
C ILE A 64 5.10 7.60 13.21
N SER A 65 5.25 8.38 14.29
CA SER A 65 5.50 7.84 15.62
C SER A 65 4.34 7.01 16.17
N LYS A 66 3.13 7.22 15.64
CA LYS A 66 1.91 6.49 16.00
C LYS A 66 1.58 5.38 15.01
N LEU A 67 2.29 5.26 13.91
CA LEU A 67 1.99 4.25 12.89
C LEU A 67 2.67 2.92 13.25
N HIS A 68 1.90 1.83 13.24
CA HIS A 68 2.41 0.47 13.43
C HIS A 68 2.51 -0.27 12.10
N ASP A 69 1.47 -0.19 11.26
CA ASP A 69 1.47 -0.87 9.97
C ASP A 69 0.75 -0.09 8.87
N ILE A 70 1.17 -0.33 7.63
CA ILE A 70 0.53 0.15 6.42
C ILE A 70 -0.08 -1.03 5.68
N ARG A 71 -1.33 -0.89 5.25
CA ARG A 71 -1.97 -1.77 4.29
C ARG A 71 -2.02 -1.08 2.94
N LEU A 72 -1.13 -1.46 2.04
CA LEU A 72 -1.09 -1.00 0.66
C LEU A 72 -1.99 -1.88 -0.19
N VAL A 73 -3.20 -1.41 -0.44
CA VAL A 73 -4.23 -2.05 -1.28
C VAL A 73 -4.00 -1.60 -2.71
N SER A 74 -3.07 -2.30 -3.34
CA SER A 74 -2.63 -2.00 -4.70
C SER A 74 -2.21 -3.29 -5.38
N CYS A 75 -2.71 -3.53 -6.59
CA CYS A 75 -2.41 -4.72 -7.38
C CYS A 75 -0.90 -4.82 -7.58
N GLU A 76 -0.38 -6.04 -7.50
CA GLU A 76 1.03 -6.35 -7.80
C GLU A 76 2.06 -5.58 -6.94
N SER A 77 1.62 -4.91 -5.88
CA SER A 77 2.50 -4.12 -5.01
C SER A 77 3.54 -4.95 -4.25
N ALA A 78 3.35 -6.27 -4.17
CA ALA A 78 4.36 -7.21 -3.69
C ALA A 78 5.14 -7.88 -4.83
N ASN A 79 4.71 -7.79 -6.11
CA ASN A 79 5.39 -8.48 -7.20
C ASN A 79 6.85 -7.99 -7.32
N PRO A 80 7.83 -8.91 -7.30
CA PRO A 80 9.21 -8.55 -7.62
C PRO A 80 9.35 -8.23 -9.11
N HIS A 81 10.32 -7.37 -9.47
CA HIS A 81 10.71 -7.14 -10.85
C HIS A 81 11.23 -8.44 -11.46
N PRO A 82 10.73 -8.86 -12.64
CA PRO A 82 11.12 -10.14 -13.26
C PRO A 82 12.61 -10.16 -13.70
N ASN A 83 13.19 -8.99 -14.01
CA ASN A 83 14.59 -8.86 -14.40
C ASN A 83 15.40 -8.08 -13.34
N GLU A 84 16.10 -8.79 -12.47
CA GLU A 84 16.94 -8.19 -11.42
C GLU A 84 18.10 -7.34 -11.99
N LYS A 85 18.50 -7.61 -13.25
CA LYS A 85 19.60 -6.94 -13.96
C LYS A 85 19.34 -5.48 -14.30
N ASP A 86 18.08 -5.10 -14.45
CA ASP A 86 17.68 -3.74 -14.85
C ASP A 86 17.56 -2.80 -13.64
N LEU A 87 17.79 -3.33 -12.43
CA LEU A 87 17.60 -2.62 -11.18
C LEU A 87 18.87 -1.88 -10.76
N ARG A 88 18.74 -0.56 -10.58
CA ARG A 88 19.76 0.27 -9.90
C ARG A 88 19.68 0.09 -8.39
N ILE A 89 19.84 -1.14 -7.90
CA ILE A 89 19.90 -1.44 -6.46
C ILE A 89 21.37 -1.43 -6.03
N THR A 90 21.68 -0.64 -5.00
CA THR A 90 23.02 -0.61 -4.40
C THR A 90 23.37 -1.99 -3.81
N SER A 91 24.63 -2.39 -3.89
CA SER A 91 25.08 -3.76 -3.61
C SER A 91 24.80 -4.25 -2.17
N ASP A 92 24.61 -3.34 -1.22
CA ASP A 92 24.20 -3.60 0.16
C ASP A 92 22.74 -4.12 0.29
N HIS A 93 21.88 -3.83 -0.69
CA HIS A 93 20.49 -4.28 -0.73
C HIS A 93 20.28 -5.61 -1.49
N ARG A 94 21.33 -6.16 -2.12
CA ARG A 94 21.32 -7.47 -2.83
C ARG A 94 21.31 -8.72 -1.94
N ARG A 95 21.25 -8.57 -0.61
CA ARG A 95 21.25 -9.71 0.34
C ARG A 95 19.90 -10.38 0.52
N TYR A 96 18.84 -9.89 -0.13
CA TYR A 96 17.47 -10.37 0.09
C TYR A 96 16.87 -10.91 -1.21
N PRO A 97 15.98 -11.92 -1.13
CA PRO A 97 15.37 -12.61 -2.28
C PRO A 97 14.69 -11.63 -3.27
N PRO A 98 14.22 -12.07 -4.45
CA PRO A 98 13.68 -11.22 -5.53
C PRO A 98 12.69 -10.12 -5.06
N TRP A 99 12.03 -10.32 -3.92
CA TRP A 99 11.20 -9.36 -3.22
C TRP A 99 11.81 -7.98 -2.92
N ALA A 100 13.14 -7.84 -2.82
CA ALA A 100 13.80 -6.54 -2.58
C ALA A 100 13.38 -5.45 -3.58
N THR A 101 12.95 -5.90 -4.76
CA THR A 101 12.59 -5.12 -5.92
C THR A 101 11.11 -4.73 -5.93
N SER A 102 10.28 -5.38 -5.10
CA SER A 102 8.85 -5.09 -4.99
C SER A 102 8.58 -3.72 -4.37
N PHE A 103 7.45 -3.12 -4.71
CA PHE A 103 7.04 -1.82 -4.16
C PHE A 103 6.97 -1.86 -2.63
N GLY A 104 6.30 -2.88 -2.08
CA GLY A 104 6.11 -3.03 -0.64
C GLY A 104 7.42 -3.15 0.13
N SER A 105 8.39 -3.90 -0.41
CA SER A 105 9.72 -4.03 0.19
C SER A 105 10.45 -2.68 0.18
N GLN A 106 10.52 -2.02 -0.98
CA GLN A 106 11.19 -0.72 -1.10
C GLN A 106 10.55 0.35 -0.22
N LEU A 107 9.22 0.38 -0.12
CA LEU A 107 8.51 1.31 0.77
C LEU A 107 8.91 1.11 2.23
N SER A 108 9.06 -0.15 2.65
CA SER A 108 9.47 -0.48 4.02
C SER A 108 10.93 -0.09 4.34
N LEU A 109 11.78 0.20 3.35
CA LEU A 109 13.10 0.79 3.56
C LEU A 109 13.01 2.28 3.91
N PHE A 110 12.09 3.01 3.27
CA PHE A 110 11.92 4.45 3.48
C PHE A 110 11.08 4.79 4.72
N LEU A 111 10.39 3.79 5.27
CA LEU A 111 9.57 3.85 6.49
C LEU A 111 10.07 2.80 7.48
N PRO A 112 11.24 3.01 8.10
CA PRO A 112 11.80 2.04 9.02
C PRO A 112 10.86 1.81 10.22
N ASP A 113 10.88 0.59 10.72
CA ASP A 113 10.13 0.09 11.87
C ASP A 113 8.59 0.12 11.70
N ILE A 114 8.12 0.29 10.46
CA ILE A 114 6.70 0.19 10.10
C ILE A 114 6.49 -1.04 9.23
N TRP A 115 5.53 -1.87 9.61
CA TRP A 115 5.16 -3.06 8.84
C TRP A 115 4.40 -2.67 7.58
N ILE A 116 4.84 -3.13 6.41
CA ILE A 116 4.13 -2.89 5.14
C ILE A 116 3.47 -4.18 4.67
N LYS A 117 2.14 -4.20 4.59
CA LYS A 117 1.38 -5.28 3.97
C LYS A 117 1.00 -4.89 2.54
N ALA A 118 1.52 -5.64 1.56
CA ALA A 118 1.27 -5.48 0.13
C ALA A 118 0.71 -6.79 -0.46
N TYR A 119 0.37 -6.79 -1.75
CA TYR A 119 -0.35 -7.91 -2.39
C TYR A 119 0.31 -8.38 -3.68
N MET A 120 0.35 -9.70 -3.84
CA MET A 120 0.68 -10.38 -5.09
C MET A 120 -0.57 -10.56 -5.93
N GLY A 121 -0.47 -10.29 -7.23
CA GLY A 121 -1.60 -10.35 -8.15
C GLY A 121 -2.64 -9.24 -7.93
N LEU A 122 -3.87 -9.50 -8.36
CA LEU A 122 -4.96 -8.52 -8.36
C LEU A 122 -5.69 -8.48 -7.01
N ILE A 123 -5.88 -7.27 -6.48
CA ILE A 123 -6.67 -7.01 -5.28
C ILE A 123 -7.81 -6.06 -5.60
N ASP A 124 -8.97 -6.30 -4.99
CA ASP A 124 -10.13 -5.41 -5.11
C ASP A 124 -10.74 -5.12 -3.73
N SER A 125 -11.63 -4.15 -3.63
CA SER A 125 -12.33 -3.78 -2.41
C SER A 125 -13.78 -3.39 -2.67
N ASP A 126 -14.65 -3.53 -1.67
CA ASP A 126 -16.04 -3.05 -1.68
C ASP A 126 -16.15 -1.53 -1.96
N CYS A 127 -15.06 -0.79 -1.75
CA CYS A 127 -15.00 0.64 -1.96
C CYS A 127 -13.99 0.94 -3.07
N SER A 128 -14.40 0.82 -4.33
CA SER A 128 -13.52 1.21 -5.44
C SER A 128 -13.14 2.69 -5.36
N ASP A 129 -12.04 3.04 -6.00
CA ASP A 129 -11.47 4.38 -5.99
C ASP A 129 -12.47 5.40 -6.56
N GLU A 130 -13.07 5.05 -7.70
CA GLU A 130 -14.11 5.84 -8.37
C GLU A 130 -15.36 6.00 -7.51
N TYR A 131 -15.86 4.91 -6.91
CA TYR A 131 -17.02 4.98 -6.03
C TYR A 131 -16.75 5.89 -4.83
N THR A 132 -15.58 5.73 -4.21
CA THR A 132 -15.17 6.52 -3.04
C THR A 132 -15.02 8.00 -3.39
N TRP A 133 -14.45 8.32 -4.56
CA TRP A 133 -14.35 9.69 -5.05
C TRP A 133 -15.71 10.33 -5.33
N ASN A 134 -16.60 9.63 -6.03
CA ASN A 134 -17.94 10.13 -6.33
C ASN A 134 -18.74 10.36 -5.03
N PHE A 135 -18.61 9.45 -4.06
CA PHE A 135 -19.22 9.60 -2.74
C PHE A 135 -18.63 10.82 -2.00
N TYR A 136 -17.31 11.00 -2.04
CA TYR A 136 -16.62 12.12 -1.39
C TYR A 136 -17.01 13.48 -1.98
N THR A 137 -17.07 13.60 -3.30
CA THR A 137 -17.46 14.86 -3.96
C THR A 137 -18.94 15.21 -3.73
N THR A 138 -19.79 14.21 -3.51
CA THR A 138 -21.23 14.40 -3.27
C THR A 138 -21.55 14.68 -1.80
N TYR A 139 -20.96 13.92 -0.87
CA TYR A 139 -21.36 13.91 0.54
C TYR A 139 -20.28 14.43 1.50
N GLY A 140 -19.07 14.70 1.00
CA GLY A 140 -17.97 15.27 1.77
C GLY A 140 -17.23 14.28 2.66
N HIS A 141 -16.30 14.84 3.45
CA HIS A 141 -15.28 14.10 4.19
C HIS A 141 -15.86 13.20 5.30
N ASP A 142 -16.70 13.74 6.17
CA ASP A 142 -17.21 13.00 7.34
C ASP A 142 -18.12 11.82 6.93
N ALA A 143 -18.96 12.03 5.91
CA ALA A 143 -19.79 10.98 5.35
C ALA A 143 -18.95 9.86 4.73
N THR A 144 -17.90 10.22 3.98
CA THR A 144 -16.98 9.25 3.36
C THR A 144 -16.20 8.46 4.41
N SER A 145 -15.71 9.14 5.46
CA SER A 145 -15.06 8.50 6.60
C SER A 145 -15.97 7.47 7.27
N THR A 146 -17.25 7.83 7.45
CA THR A 146 -18.27 6.92 8.01
C THR A 146 -18.55 5.74 7.08
N MET A 147 -18.69 5.98 5.78
CA MET A 147 -18.91 4.96 4.75
C MET A 147 -17.78 3.94 4.75
N LEU A 148 -16.51 4.39 4.63
CA LEU A 148 -15.35 3.51 4.64
C LEU A 148 -15.26 2.71 5.95
N SER A 149 -15.59 3.31 7.10
CA SER A 149 -15.56 2.61 8.38
C SER A 149 -16.53 1.43 8.49
N LYS A 150 -17.63 1.47 7.74
CA LYS A 150 -18.68 0.44 7.74
C LYS A 150 -18.47 -0.60 6.65
N TYR A 151 -18.05 -0.16 5.47
CA TYR A 151 -18.14 -0.96 4.26
C TYR A 151 -16.79 -1.38 3.68
N PHE A 152 -15.67 -0.75 4.07
CA PHE A 152 -14.38 -1.11 3.51
C PHE A 152 -14.01 -2.56 3.86
N LYS A 153 -14.02 -3.41 2.83
CA LYS A 153 -13.57 -4.80 2.88
C LYS A 153 -12.79 -5.12 1.62
N LEU A 154 -11.78 -5.98 1.77
CA LEU A 154 -10.97 -6.43 0.64
C LEU A 154 -11.56 -7.71 0.05
N TYR A 155 -11.81 -7.69 -1.25
CA TYR A 155 -12.10 -8.89 -2.00
C TYR A 155 -10.82 -9.56 -2.43
N LYS A 156 -10.86 -10.88 -2.29
CA LYS A 156 -9.85 -11.78 -2.79
C LYS A 156 -10.48 -12.43 -4.02
N GLY A 157 -10.49 -11.71 -5.14
CA GLY A 157 -11.40 -11.95 -6.27
C GLY A 157 -10.89 -12.86 -7.39
N SER A 158 -9.61 -13.22 -7.43
CA SER A 158 -9.04 -14.03 -8.53
C SER A 158 -8.71 -15.46 -8.08
N PRO A 159 -9.01 -16.50 -8.89
CA PRO A 159 -8.60 -17.88 -8.64
C PRO A 159 -7.07 -18.08 -8.70
N ASP A 160 -6.32 -17.20 -9.37
CA ASP A 160 -4.87 -17.34 -9.51
C ASP A 160 -4.10 -16.39 -8.59
N HIS A 161 -3.33 -16.98 -7.67
CA HIS A 161 -2.18 -16.41 -6.96
C HIS A 161 -2.33 -15.12 -6.15
N TYR A 162 -3.56 -14.71 -5.80
CA TYR A 162 -3.75 -13.64 -4.82
C TYR A 162 -3.27 -14.05 -3.42
N HIS A 163 -2.29 -13.33 -2.90
CA HIS A 163 -1.88 -13.46 -1.50
C HIS A 163 -1.24 -12.17 -0.98
N SER A 164 -1.19 -12.00 0.34
CA SER A 164 -0.55 -10.83 0.93
C SER A 164 0.85 -11.15 1.42
N VAL A 165 1.78 -10.21 1.21
CA VAL A 165 3.15 -10.28 1.71
C VAL A 165 3.38 -9.14 2.69
N VAL A 166 4.07 -9.43 3.78
CA VAL A 166 4.42 -8.46 4.82
C VAL A 166 5.91 -8.22 4.80
N PHE A 167 6.28 -6.94 4.78
CA PHE A 167 7.64 -6.44 4.78
C PHE A 167 7.94 -5.61 6.03
N LEU A 168 9.20 -5.61 6.44
CA LEU A 168 9.75 -4.73 7.48
C LEU A 168 11.20 -4.40 7.13
N ASN A 169 11.56 -3.12 7.15
CA ASN A 169 12.95 -2.66 6.92
C ASN A 169 13.58 -3.24 5.64
N GLY A 170 12.80 -3.32 4.56
CA GLY A 170 13.20 -3.86 3.26
C GLY A 170 13.25 -5.37 3.16
N ARG A 171 12.77 -6.09 4.19
CA ARG A 171 12.87 -7.54 4.27
C ARG A 171 11.50 -8.17 4.19
N PHE A 172 11.41 -9.26 3.44
CA PHE A 172 10.31 -10.20 3.55
C PHE A 172 10.22 -10.72 4.99
N TYR A 173 9.03 -10.68 5.56
CA TYR A 173 8.76 -11.25 6.88
C TYR A 173 7.89 -12.49 6.82
N LYS A 174 6.73 -12.36 6.15
CA LYS A 174 5.81 -13.48 5.95
C LYS A 174 4.89 -13.25 4.78
N GLN A 175 4.36 -14.33 4.25
CA GLN A 175 3.27 -14.35 3.29
C GLN A 175 2.07 -15.07 3.88
N HIS A 176 0.88 -14.57 3.54
CA HIS A 176 -0.37 -15.24 3.86
C HIS A 176 -1.07 -15.57 2.55
N TYR A 177 -0.98 -16.82 2.14
CA TYR A 177 -1.84 -17.38 1.11
C TYR A 177 -3.27 -17.47 1.62
N ARG A 178 -4.22 -17.54 0.69
CA ARG A 178 -5.53 -18.05 1.04
C ARG A 178 -5.40 -19.50 1.50
N GLU A 179 -5.94 -19.78 2.68
CA GLU A 179 -6.86 -20.89 2.86
C GLU A 179 -8.16 -20.57 2.12
#